data_AF-A0A8S2WHQ9-F1
#
_entry.id   AF-A0A8S2WHQ9-F1
#
_cell.length_a   1.000
_cell.length_b   1.000
_cell.length_c   1.000
_cell.angle_alpha   90.00
_cell.angle_beta   90.00
_cell.angle_gamma   90.00
#
_symmetry.space_group_name_H-M   'P 1'
#
loop_
_entity.id
_entity.type
_entity.pdbx_description
1 polymer ?
#
loop_
_entity_poly.entity_id
_entity_poly.type
_entity_poly.pdbx_seq_one_letter_code
_entity_poly.pdbx_strand_id
1 'polypeptide(L)'
;KTILIPSRRAGGSSSRIIKDSGESIHSFFLNIYLARVRPSLDMKYDILVGSVGSENNTFNTPGIEEHAHFLKEVLDARRIRSAISDAFES
;
A
#
# COMPACT_ATOMS: atom_id res chain seq x y z
N LYS A 1 0.99 1.13 -2.50
CA LYS A 1 1.75 2.40 -2.58
C LYS A 1 1.37 3.10 -3.89
N THR A 2 0.84 4.30 -3.85
CA THR A 2 0.33 4.98 -5.06
C THR A 2 1.28 6.11 -5.44
N ILE A 3 1.71 6.16 -6.71
CA ILE A 3 2.55 7.25 -7.22
C ILE A 3 1.64 8.21 -7.99
N LEU A 4 1.58 9.45 -7.54
CA LEU A 4 0.81 10.51 -8.19
C LEU A 4 1.74 11.35 -9.06
N ILE A 5 1.40 11.51 -10.34
CA ILE A 5 2.07 12.43 -11.24
C ILE A 5 1.21 13.70 -11.30
N PRO A 6 1.65 14.81 -10.67
CA PRO A 6 0.87 16.05 -10.69
C PRO A 6 0.86 16.67 -12.10
N SER A 7 -0.21 17.42 -12.38
CA SER A 7 -0.36 18.17 -13.62
C SER A 7 0.79 19.15 -13.84
N ARG A 8 1.36 19.18 -15.05
CA ARG A 8 2.43 20.11 -15.45
C ARG A 8 1.91 21.54 -15.33
N ARG A 9 2.23 22.23 -14.22
CA ARG A 9 2.33 23.70 -14.26
C ARG A 9 3.58 24.07 -15.04
N ALA A 10 3.45 25.02 -15.95
CA ALA A 10 4.56 25.55 -16.73
C ALA A 10 5.74 25.92 -15.81
N GLY A 11 6.89 25.27 -16.02
CA GLY A 11 8.12 25.49 -15.25
C GLY A 11 8.38 24.44 -14.16
N GLY A 12 9.13 23.39 -14.51
CA GLY A 12 9.76 22.46 -13.56
C GLY A 12 8.97 21.18 -13.27
N SER A 13 9.46 20.05 -13.78
CA SER A 13 8.95 18.72 -13.42
C SER A 13 9.35 18.35 -12.00
N SER A 14 8.56 18.80 -11.00
CA SER A 14 8.73 18.38 -9.61
C SER A 14 7.93 17.09 -9.36
N SER A 15 8.62 15.95 -9.33
CA SER A 15 8.04 14.70 -8.85
C SER A 15 7.83 14.79 -7.34
N ARG A 16 6.58 14.63 -6.87
CA ARG A 16 6.24 14.66 -5.44
C ARG A 16 5.86 13.25 -4.98
N ILE A 17 6.65 12.66 -4.10
CA ILE A 17 6.38 11.33 -3.55
C ILE A 17 5.48 11.48 -2.32
N ILE A 18 4.26 10.94 -2.39
CA ILE A 18 3.32 10.93 -1.26
C ILE A 18 3.21 9.49 -0.77
N LYS A 19 3.64 9.25 0.47
CA LYS A 19 3.49 7.96 1.14
C LYS A 19 2.19 7.97 1.92
N ASP A 20 1.15 7.39 1.35
CA ASP A 20 -0.13 7.22 2.04
C ASP A 20 -0.82 5.89 1.66
N SER A 21 -1.60 5.37 2.61
CA SER A 21 -2.52 4.25 2.44
C SER A 21 -3.85 4.82 1.96
N GLY A 22 -4.00 5.00 0.65
CA GLY A 22 -5.23 5.53 0.06
C GLY A 22 -6.43 4.62 0.32
N GLU A 23 -7.59 5.20 0.57
CA GLU A 23 -8.83 4.49 0.90
C GLU A 23 -9.78 4.38 -0.29
N SER A 24 -9.82 5.37 -1.19
CA SER A 24 -10.79 5.41 -2.29
C SER A 24 -10.30 6.22 -3.49
N ILE A 25 -10.50 5.70 -4.70
CA ILE A 25 -10.17 6.37 -5.97
C ILE A 25 -11.48 6.60 -6.74
N HIS A 26 -11.84 7.87 -6.98
CA HIS A 26 -13.02 8.20 -7.78
C HIS A 26 -12.60 8.55 -9.21
N SER A 27 -12.77 7.61 -10.14
CA SER A 27 -12.30 7.75 -11.52
C SER A 27 -13.05 8.81 -12.34
N PHE A 28 -14.28 9.15 -11.97
CA PHE A 28 -15.11 10.13 -12.69
C PHE A 28 -14.69 11.59 -12.44
N PHE A 29 -14.00 11.85 -11.32
CA PHE A 29 -13.61 13.20 -10.90
C PHE A 29 -12.11 13.41 -10.73
N LEU A 30 -11.29 12.43 -11.14
CA LEU A 30 -9.83 12.57 -11.08
C LEU A 30 -9.34 12.96 -9.67
N ASN A 31 -10.04 12.45 -8.64
CA ASN A 31 -9.78 12.75 -7.23
C ASN A 31 -9.43 11.45 -6.46
N ILE A 32 -8.43 11.56 -5.58
CA ILE A 32 -8.00 10.49 -4.66
C ILE A 32 -8.14 10.99 -3.23
N TYR A 33 -8.71 10.14 -2.37
CA TYR A 33 -8.83 10.39 -0.94
C TYR A 33 -7.69 9.69 -0.18
N LEU A 34 -6.96 10.51 0.58
CA LEU A 34 -5.76 10.17 1.33
C LEU A 34 -6.08 10.11 2.82
N ALA A 35 -6.06 8.91 3.41
CA ALA A 35 -6.64 8.62 4.72
C ALA A 35 -5.75 9.03 5.90
N ARG A 36 -4.43 9.05 5.72
CA ARG A 36 -3.49 9.34 6.83
C ARG A 36 -3.24 10.82 7.02
N VAL A 37 -3.47 11.65 5.99
CA VAL A 37 -3.29 13.10 6.08
C VAL A 37 -4.60 13.73 6.54
N ARG A 38 -4.61 14.30 7.75
CA ARG A 38 -5.69 15.17 8.22
C ARG A 38 -5.26 16.63 8.10
N PRO A 39 -6.04 17.52 7.45
CA PRO A 39 -7.32 17.25 6.77
C PRO A 39 -7.14 16.41 5.48
N SER A 40 -8.21 15.70 5.09
CA SER A 40 -8.23 14.84 3.90
C SER A 40 -7.74 15.60 2.68
N LEU A 41 -6.64 15.14 2.08
CA LEU A 41 -6.01 15.83 0.97
C LEU A 41 -6.69 15.45 -0.34
N ASP A 42 -7.51 16.35 -0.88
CA ASP A 42 -8.07 16.23 -2.22
C ASP A 42 -7.02 16.68 -3.25
N MET A 43 -6.54 15.74 -4.07
CA MET A 43 -5.56 16.02 -5.12
C MET A 43 -6.07 15.63 -6.50
N LYS A 44 -6.11 16.61 -7.41
CA LYS A 44 -6.32 16.40 -8.84
C LYS A 44 -5.05 15.88 -9.49
N TYR A 45 -5.17 14.83 -10.29
CA TYR A 45 -4.10 14.29 -11.13
C TYR A 45 -4.51 14.43 -12.60
N ASP A 46 -3.57 14.42 -13.55
CA ASP A 46 -3.94 14.21 -14.97
C ASP A 46 -3.81 12.74 -15.34
N ILE A 47 -2.78 12.09 -14.77
CA ILE A 47 -2.47 10.68 -14.98
C ILE A 47 -2.27 10.06 -13.59
N LEU A 48 -3.04 9.00 -13.32
CA LEU A 48 -2.89 8.17 -12.14
C LEU A 48 -2.22 6.86 -12.52
N VAL A 49 -1.11 6.55 -11.85
CA VAL A 49 -0.47 5.24 -11.93
C VAL A 49 -0.66 4.51 -10.59
N GLY A 50 -1.56 3.54 -10.60
CA GLY A 50 -1.81 2.67 -9.44
C GLY A 50 -0.79 1.53 -9.38
N SER A 51 -0.05 1.43 -8.28
CA SER A 51 0.85 0.30 -7.99
C SER A 51 0.60 -0.25 -6.58
N VAL A 52 -0.68 -0.54 -6.30
CA VAL A 52 -1.14 -0.94 -4.96
C VAL A 52 -0.70 -2.35 -4.56
N GLY A 53 -0.33 -3.21 -5.52
CA GLY A 53 0.06 -4.60 -5.26
C GLY A 53 -1.15 -5.52 -5.18
N SER A 54 -1.02 -6.61 -4.42
CA SER A 54 -2.07 -7.61 -4.19
C SER A 54 -2.12 -8.00 -2.72
N GLU A 55 -3.30 -8.42 -2.28
CA GLU A 55 -3.53 -8.98 -0.94
C GLU A 55 -3.37 -10.51 -0.95
N ASN A 56 -3.22 -11.10 0.24
CA ASN A 56 -3.09 -12.55 0.36
C ASN A 56 -4.46 -13.14 0.13
N ASN A 57 -4.55 -14.04 -0.84
CA ASN A 57 -5.76 -14.79 -1.04
C ASN A 57 -5.69 -16.08 -0.23
N THR A 58 -6.46 -16.14 0.86
CA THR A 58 -6.58 -17.33 1.71
C THR A 58 -7.60 -18.33 1.18
N PHE A 59 -8.30 -17.98 0.08
CA PHE A 59 -9.36 -18.78 -0.53
C PHE A 59 -10.45 -19.20 0.47
N ASN A 60 -10.66 -18.40 1.53
CA ASN A 60 -11.55 -18.69 2.66
C ASN A 60 -11.24 -20.02 3.36
N THR A 61 -10.00 -20.48 3.30
CA THR A 61 -9.60 -21.70 4.00
C THR A 61 -9.53 -21.39 5.51
N PRO A 62 -10.32 -22.08 6.34
CA PRO A 62 -10.39 -21.80 7.78
C PRO A 62 -9.03 -22.05 8.45
N GLY A 63 -8.65 -21.18 9.39
CA GLY A 63 -7.41 -21.28 10.16
C GLY A 63 -6.14 -20.78 9.46
N ILE A 64 -6.18 -20.44 8.16
CA ILE A 64 -4.99 -19.89 7.47
C ILE A 64 -4.59 -18.53 8.07
N GLU A 65 -5.53 -17.64 8.33
CA GLU A 65 -5.21 -16.30 8.88
C GLU A 65 -4.67 -16.35 10.32
N GLU A 66 -5.01 -17.40 11.06
CA GLU A 66 -4.65 -17.59 12.47
C GLU A 66 -3.33 -18.35 12.63
N HIS A 67 -3.03 -19.30 11.74
CA HIS A 67 -1.90 -20.23 11.89
C HIS A 67 -0.80 -20.07 10.84
N ALA A 68 -1.09 -19.49 9.67
CA ALA A 68 -0.09 -19.38 8.62
C ALA A 68 0.74 -18.10 8.79
N HIS A 69 2.04 -18.22 8.56
CA HIS A 69 2.88 -17.05 8.34
C HIS A 69 2.86 -16.66 6.87
N PHE A 70 2.34 -15.48 6.58
CA PHE A 70 2.42 -14.90 5.25
C PHE A 70 3.79 -14.27 4.99
N LEU A 71 4.15 -14.09 3.72
CA LEU A 71 5.40 -13.46 3.31
C LEU A 71 5.10 -12.35 2.30
N LYS A 72 4.54 -11.22 2.76
CA LYS A 72 4.24 -10.05 1.92
C LYS A 72 5.27 -8.95 2.08
N GLU A 73 5.60 -8.66 3.33
CA GLU A 73 6.51 -7.57 3.67
C GLU A 73 7.79 -8.11 4.32
N VAL A 74 8.83 -7.27 4.32
CA VAL A 74 10.10 -7.57 5.01
C VAL A 74 9.86 -7.85 6.50
N LEU A 75 8.87 -7.20 7.10
CA LEU A 75 8.48 -7.46 8.49
C LEU A 75 7.99 -8.90 8.69
N ASP A 76 7.26 -9.46 7.71
CA ASP A 76 6.78 -10.83 7.79
C ASP A 76 7.92 -11.83 7.65
N ALA A 77 8.87 -11.57 6.75
CA ALA A 77 10.08 -12.38 6.61
C ALA A 77 10.87 -12.46 7.93
N ARG A 78 10.93 -11.35 8.67
CA ARG A 78 11.55 -11.31 10.00
C ARG A 78 10.78 -12.15 11.01
N ARG A 79 9.45 -12.12 10.99
CA ARG A 79 8.61 -12.96 11.88
C ARG A 79 8.82 -14.45 11.61
N ILE A 80 8.84 -14.86 10.34
CA ILE A 80 9.10 -16.25 9.93
C ILE A 80 10.47 -16.70 10.44
N ARG A 81 11.52 -15.88 10.24
CA ARG A 81 12.85 -16.18 10.73
C ARG A 81 12.88 -16.39 12.25
N SER A 82 12.23 -15.51 13.01
CA SER A 82 12.15 -15.64 14.46
C SER A 82 11.41 -16.91 14.87
N ALA A 83 10.24 -17.18 14.29
CA ALA A 83 9.48 -18.39 14.59
C ALA A 83 10.27 -19.68 14.29
N ILE A 84 11.06 -19.68 13.22
CA ILE A 84 11.96 -20.78 12.89
C ILE A 84 13.06 -20.91 13.96
N SER A 85 13.73 -19.82 14.35
CA SER A 85 14.77 -19.86 15.40
C SER A 85 14.21 -20.40 16.72
N ASP A 86 13.04 -19.89 17.13
CA ASP A 86 12.37 -20.29 18.38
C ASP A 86 12.02 -21.80 18.38
N ALA A 87 11.70 -22.36 17.22
CA ALA A 87 11.41 -23.79 17.08
C ALA A 87 12.65 -24.71 17.15
N PHE A 88 13.85 -24.19 16.88
CA PHE A 88 15.10 -24.95 16.90
C PHE A 88 15.93 -24.77 18.18
N GLU A 89 15.59 -23.79 19.02
CA GLU A 89 16.29 -23.48 20.28
C GLU A 89 15.53 -23.99 21.53
N SER A 90 14.54 -24.88 21.36
CA SER A 90 13.73 -25.48 22.45
C SER A 90 14.41 -26.63 23.19
#